data_AF-A0A6N6MT00-F1
#
_entry.id   AF-A0A6N6MT00-F1
#
_cell.length_a   1.000
_cell.length_b   1.000
_cell.length_c   1.000
_cell.angle_alpha   90.00
_cell.angle_beta   90.00
_cell.angle_gamma   90.00
#
_symmetry.space_group_name_H-M   'P 1'
#
loop_
_entity.id
_entity.type
_entity.pdbx_description
1 polymer ?
#
loop_
_entity_poly.entity_id
_entity_poly.type
_entity_poly.pdbx_seq_one_letter_code
_entity_poly.pdbx_strand_id
1 'polypeptide(L)'
;MLGKFTCSLLVSACLAGPAFAQSAPVLPTAPTVHGPALLVHGNYCGPGNNAPLAPTDALDAACARHDACTPEGGLPSKACNQRLEREAARISRDPRQPEDLRAMAGLISAGASLMLSDSESRQGHALLPAGLNRVVASPEPLSTDLPADLLMDEGDTGDE
;
A
#
# COMPACT_ATOMS: atom_id res chain seq x y z
N MET A 1 -55.36 9.66 -40.60
CA MET A 1 -55.34 8.49 -39.70
C MET A 1 -54.14 7.63 -40.06
N LEU A 2 -53.09 7.57 -39.23
CA LEU A 2 -52.30 6.35 -38.95
C LEU A 2 -51.22 6.66 -37.89
N GLY A 3 -51.63 6.79 -36.62
CA GLY A 3 -50.72 6.90 -35.49
C GLY A 3 -50.52 5.52 -34.87
N LYS A 4 -49.35 4.90 -35.08
CA LYS A 4 -48.94 3.65 -34.42
C LYS A 4 -47.42 3.56 -34.36
N PHE A 5 -46.82 3.98 -33.23
CA PHE A 5 -45.54 3.45 -32.77
C PHE A 5 -45.57 3.25 -31.25
N THR A 6 -46.52 2.42 -30.82
CA THR A 6 -46.34 1.61 -29.62
C THR A 6 -45.39 0.47 -29.97
N CYS A 7 -44.18 0.50 -29.43
CA CYS A 7 -43.40 -0.69 -29.11
C CYS A 7 -42.31 -0.28 -28.10
N SER A 8 -42.79 0.18 -26.95
CA SER A 8 -42.10 -0.03 -25.69
C SER A 8 -42.25 -1.53 -25.33
N LEU A 9 -41.28 -2.09 -24.61
CA LEU A 9 -41.02 -3.52 -24.33
C LEU A 9 -40.30 -4.30 -25.42
N LEU A 10 -38.96 -4.23 -25.40
CA LEU A 10 -38.09 -5.41 -25.39
C LEU A 10 -36.77 -5.06 -24.67
N VAL A 11 -36.83 -4.87 -23.34
CA VAL A 11 -35.64 -4.91 -22.48
C VAL A 11 -35.84 -6.04 -21.50
N SER A 12 -35.48 -7.25 -21.91
CA SER A 12 -35.30 -8.39 -21.01
C SER A 12 -34.47 -9.46 -21.73
N ALA A 13 -33.62 -10.15 -20.95
CA ALA A 13 -32.56 -11.09 -21.33
C ALA A 13 -31.21 -10.40 -21.64
N CYS A 14 -30.10 -10.61 -20.93
CA CYS A 14 -29.64 -11.77 -20.17
C CYS A 14 -28.72 -11.33 -19.00
N LEU A 15 -29.11 -11.53 -17.74
CA LEU A 15 -28.19 -11.57 -16.58
C LEU A 15 -27.92 -13.03 -16.24
N ALA A 16 -27.10 -13.70 -17.05
CA ALA A 16 -26.56 -15.02 -16.76
C ALA A 16 -25.21 -15.17 -17.47
N GLY A 17 -24.21 -14.45 -16.96
CA GLY A 17 -22.81 -14.73 -17.30
C GLY A 17 -22.32 -15.92 -16.46
N PRO A 18 -21.54 -16.88 -17.02
CA PRO A 18 -20.98 -17.96 -16.24
C PRO A 18 -19.97 -17.37 -15.24
N ALA A 19 -20.12 -17.74 -13.97
CA ALA A 19 -19.08 -17.55 -12.97
C ALA A 19 -17.88 -18.46 -13.33
N PHE A 20 -17.03 -18.00 -14.25
CA PHE A 20 -15.73 -18.62 -14.44
C PHE A 20 -14.86 -18.28 -13.24
N ALA A 21 -14.67 -19.31 -12.40
CA ALA A 21 -13.70 -19.35 -11.33
C ALA A 21 -12.31 -18.99 -11.86
N GLN A 22 -11.80 -17.82 -11.48
CA GLN A 22 -10.39 -17.48 -11.66
C GLN A 22 -9.61 -18.10 -10.49
N SER A 23 -9.22 -19.37 -10.64
CA SER A 23 -8.16 -19.95 -9.83
C SER A 23 -6.83 -19.39 -10.34
N ALA A 24 -6.39 -18.26 -9.81
CA ALA A 24 -5.04 -17.76 -10.04
C ALA A 24 -4.03 -18.69 -9.34
N PRO A 25 -2.93 -19.10 -10.00
CA PRO A 25 -1.90 -19.88 -9.35
C PRO A 25 -1.17 -19.01 -8.31
N VAL A 26 -1.18 -19.47 -7.05
CA VAL A 26 -0.31 -18.92 -5.99
C VAL A 26 1.13 -19.34 -6.33
N LEU A 27 1.90 -18.43 -6.93
CA LEU A 27 3.34 -18.60 -7.11
C LEU A 27 4.09 -18.06 -5.88
N PRO A 28 5.14 -18.75 -5.38
CA PRO A 28 5.85 -18.34 -4.18
C PRO A 28 6.74 -17.10 -4.40
N THR A 29 6.59 -16.14 -3.48
CA THR A 29 7.56 -15.14 -2.98
C THR A 29 8.53 -14.46 -3.96
N ALA A 30 8.18 -13.20 -4.32
CA ALA A 30 9.00 -12.03 -4.71
C ALA A 30 10.01 -12.14 -5.87
N PRO A 31 9.82 -11.31 -6.90
CA PRO A 31 10.45 -9.99 -6.91
C PRO A 31 9.40 -8.88 -6.78
N THR A 32 9.81 -7.65 -6.48
CA THR A 32 8.98 -6.44 -6.68
C THR A 32 8.63 -6.33 -8.15
N VAL A 33 7.61 -7.07 -8.58
CA VAL A 33 6.99 -6.91 -9.89
C VAL A 33 6.20 -5.61 -9.81
N HIS A 34 6.88 -4.49 -10.01
CA HIS A 34 6.20 -3.32 -10.53
C HIS A 34 5.57 -3.77 -11.84
N GLY A 35 4.24 -3.88 -11.87
CA GLY A 35 3.51 -3.96 -13.12
C GLY A 35 3.89 -2.78 -14.03
N PRO A 36 3.48 -2.80 -15.31
CA PRO A 36 3.76 -1.68 -16.19
C PRO A 36 3.33 -0.36 -15.55
N ALA A 37 4.17 0.67 -15.63
CA ALA A 37 3.86 1.98 -15.08
C ALA A 37 2.56 2.51 -15.72
N LEU A 38 1.60 2.92 -14.88
CA LEU A 38 0.31 3.44 -15.30
C LEU A 38 0.30 4.95 -15.09
N LEU A 39 1.02 5.66 -15.94
CA LEU A 39 1.26 7.09 -15.78
C LEU A 39 0.12 7.90 -16.37
N VAL A 40 -0.38 8.85 -15.58
CA VAL A 40 -1.31 9.89 -16.01
C VAL A 40 -0.56 11.04 -16.67
N HIS A 41 0.70 11.26 -16.26
CA HIS A 41 1.54 12.34 -16.76
C HIS A 41 3.02 12.04 -16.58
N GLY A 42 3.83 12.51 -17.52
CA GLY A 42 5.29 12.47 -17.43
C GLY A 42 5.87 11.08 -17.21
N ASN A 43 6.89 11.01 -16.36
CA ASN A 43 7.62 9.77 -16.03
C ASN A 43 7.28 9.23 -14.64
N TYR A 44 6.59 9.98 -13.78
CA TYR A 44 6.43 9.66 -12.37
C TYR A 44 5.01 9.84 -11.83
N CYS A 45 4.09 10.51 -12.54
CA CYS A 45 2.74 10.72 -11.99
C CYS A 45 1.82 9.51 -12.27
N GLY A 46 1.87 8.49 -11.42
CA GLY A 46 0.96 7.33 -11.45
C GLY A 46 1.49 6.14 -10.64
N PRO A 47 0.80 4.98 -10.65
CA PRO A 47 1.35 3.74 -10.11
C PRO A 47 2.58 3.27 -10.91
N GLY A 48 3.71 3.10 -10.21
CA GLY A 48 5.01 2.84 -10.85
C GLY A 48 5.61 4.11 -11.46
N ASN A 49 6.79 3.99 -12.07
CA ASN A 49 7.45 5.11 -12.75
C ASN A 49 8.43 4.62 -13.81
N ASN A 50 8.94 5.57 -14.60
CA ASN A 50 9.96 5.35 -15.62
C ASN A 50 11.37 5.74 -15.14
N ALA A 51 11.67 5.60 -13.83
CA ALA A 51 13.02 5.85 -13.35
C ALA A 51 14.05 5.00 -14.14
N PRO A 52 15.23 5.57 -14.49
CA PRO A 52 15.81 6.82 -13.99
C PRO A 52 15.61 8.02 -14.94
N LEU A 53 14.59 8.05 -15.81
CA LEU A 53 14.38 9.18 -16.72
C LEU A 53 14.17 10.50 -15.95
N ALA A 54 14.64 11.62 -16.51
CA ALA A 54 14.44 12.92 -15.88
C ALA A 54 12.94 13.29 -15.86
N PRO A 55 12.46 14.01 -14.83
CA PRO A 55 11.11 14.55 -14.84
C PRO A 55 10.89 15.51 -16.01
N THR A 56 9.72 15.45 -16.64
CA THR A 56 9.43 16.25 -17.84
C THR A 56 9.06 17.70 -17.55
N ASP A 57 8.52 17.97 -16.36
CA ASP A 57 8.16 19.31 -15.89
C ASP A 57 8.09 19.41 -14.35
N ALA A 58 7.56 20.52 -13.84
CA ALA A 58 7.47 20.78 -12.42
C ALA A 58 6.50 19.84 -11.66
N LEU A 59 5.41 19.40 -12.30
CA LEU A 59 4.45 18.47 -11.69
C LEU A 59 5.04 17.08 -11.65
N ASP A 60 5.63 16.63 -12.75
CA ASP A 60 6.33 15.35 -12.83
C ASP A 60 7.49 15.28 -11.83
N ALA A 61 8.21 16.39 -11.61
CA ALA A 61 9.25 16.47 -10.59
C ALA A 61 8.70 16.35 -9.16
N ALA A 62 7.48 16.82 -8.89
CA ALA A 62 6.81 16.62 -7.60
C ALA A 62 6.43 15.15 -7.39
N CYS A 63 5.92 14.49 -8.43
CA CYS A 63 5.63 13.06 -8.43
C CYS A 63 6.93 12.24 -8.20
N ALA A 64 8.02 12.55 -8.89
CA ALA A 64 9.30 11.87 -8.71
C ALA A 64 9.82 11.92 -7.25
N ARG A 65 9.64 13.07 -6.58
CA ARG A 65 10.00 13.21 -5.15
C ARG A 65 9.05 12.46 -4.21
N HIS A 66 7.80 12.23 -4.62
CA HIS A 66 6.86 11.41 -3.87
C HIS A 66 7.20 9.92 -3.99
N ASP A 67 7.53 9.46 -5.19
CA ASP A 67 7.98 8.09 -5.43
C ASP A 67 9.24 7.79 -4.62
N ALA A 68 10.24 8.68 -4.67
CA ALA A 68 11.48 8.54 -3.88
C ALA A 68 11.27 8.64 -2.35
N CYS A 69 10.12 9.15 -1.89
CA CYS A 69 9.75 9.20 -0.48
C CYS A 69 9.16 7.86 0.01
N THR A 70 8.74 7.00 -0.93
CA THR A 70 8.07 5.73 -0.64
C THR A 70 9.09 4.61 -0.53
N PRO A 71 9.09 3.80 0.56
CA PRO A 71 9.96 2.65 0.65
C PRO A 71 9.66 1.65 -0.47
N GLU A 72 10.70 1.00 -0.99
CA GLU A 72 10.60 0.03 -2.08
C GLU A 72 9.51 -1.03 -1.80
N GLY A 73 8.57 -1.17 -2.74
CA GLY A 73 7.45 -2.13 -2.63
C GLY A 73 6.39 -1.81 -1.56
N GLY A 74 6.45 -0.63 -0.92
CA GLY A 74 5.52 -0.22 0.14
C GLY A 74 4.49 0.83 -0.29
N LEU A 75 3.59 1.16 0.64
CA LEU A 75 2.73 2.34 0.51
C LEU A 75 3.48 3.59 0.97
N PRO A 76 3.20 4.77 0.39
CA PRO A 76 3.73 6.02 0.89
C PRO A 76 3.28 6.27 2.33
N SER A 77 4.11 6.97 3.10
CA SER A 77 3.63 7.50 4.39
C SER A 77 2.65 8.64 4.18
N LYS A 78 1.83 8.93 5.19
CA LYS A 78 0.93 10.10 5.17
C LYS A 78 1.69 11.40 4.93
N ALA A 79 2.91 11.52 5.45
CA ALA A 79 3.76 12.69 5.26
C ALA A 79 4.21 12.84 3.79
N CYS A 80 4.52 11.73 3.10
CA CYS A 80 4.83 11.73 1.67
C CYS A 80 3.62 12.21 0.85
N ASN A 81 2.43 11.65 1.12
CA ASN A 81 1.18 12.03 0.44
C ASN A 81 0.86 13.53 0.61
N GLN A 82 0.95 14.04 1.83
CA GLN A 82 0.72 15.47 2.12
C GLN A 82 1.77 16.39 1.49
N ARG A 83 3.01 15.91 1.31
CA ARG A 83 4.05 16.66 0.61
C ARG A 83 3.71 16.80 -0.87
N LEU A 84 3.27 15.72 -1.52
CA LEU A 84 2.80 15.75 -2.91
C LEU A 84 1.61 16.69 -3.07
N GLU A 85 0.61 16.58 -2.19
CA GLU A 85 -0.56 17.46 -2.17
C GLU A 85 -0.16 18.94 -2.19
N ARG A 86 0.70 19.37 -1.25
CA ARG A 86 1.10 20.78 -1.14
C ARG A 86 1.90 21.26 -2.34
N GLU A 87 2.78 20.43 -2.90
CA GLU A 87 3.59 20.79 -4.06
C GLU A 87 2.71 20.94 -5.31
N ALA A 88 1.84 19.96 -5.58
CA ALA A 88 0.91 19.99 -6.69
C ALA A 88 -0.10 21.16 -6.56
N ALA A 89 -0.59 21.45 -5.35
CA ALA A 89 -1.44 22.62 -5.09
C ALA A 89 -0.74 23.96 -5.36
N ARG A 90 0.58 24.04 -5.17
CA ARG A 90 1.35 25.25 -5.51
C ARG A 90 1.43 25.41 -7.03
N ILE A 91 1.69 24.31 -7.75
CA ILE A 91 1.78 24.29 -9.21
C ILE A 91 0.44 24.65 -9.85
N SER A 92 -0.69 24.14 -9.34
CA SER A 92 -2.03 24.47 -9.86
C SER A 92 -2.39 25.95 -9.76
N ARG A 93 -1.82 26.66 -8.78
CA ARG A 93 -2.02 28.10 -8.57
C ARG A 93 -0.95 28.98 -9.21
N ASP A 94 0.10 28.42 -9.82
CA ASP A 94 1.16 29.20 -10.47
C ASP A 94 0.68 29.69 -11.85
N PRO A 95 0.47 31.01 -12.06
CA PRO A 95 -0.02 31.54 -13.34
C PRO A 95 1.01 31.42 -14.48
N ARG A 96 2.27 31.08 -14.18
CA ARG A 96 3.29 30.86 -15.21
C ARG A 96 3.24 29.46 -15.82
N GLN A 97 2.44 28.55 -15.25
CA GLN A 97 2.27 27.20 -15.76
C GLN A 97 1.15 27.13 -16.80
N PRO A 98 1.25 26.24 -17.81
CA PRO A 98 0.17 25.96 -18.75
C PRO A 98 -1.15 25.60 -18.04
N GLU A 99 -2.29 26.01 -18.60
CA GLU A 99 -3.60 25.82 -17.97
C GLU A 99 -3.93 24.33 -17.72
N ASP A 100 -3.65 23.47 -18.70
CA ASP A 100 -3.80 22.03 -18.62
C ASP A 100 -2.92 21.42 -17.51
N LEU A 101 -1.66 21.84 -17.42
CA LEU A 101 -0.76 21.42 -16.36
C LEU A 101 -1.27 21.86 -14.98
N ARG A 102 -1.81 23.07 -14.87
CA ARG A 102 -2.40 23.59 -13.63
C ARG A 102 -3.63 22.80 -13.22
N ALA A 103 -4.52 22.48 -14.16
CA ALA A 103 -5.72 21.69 -13.90
C ALA A 103 -5.35 20.28 -13.43
N MET A 104 -4.41 19.63 -14.12
CA MET A 104 -3.90 18.32 -13.77
C MET A 104 -3.20 18.31 -12.40
N ALA A 105 -2.39 19.33 -12.10
CA ALA A 105 -1.78 19.49 -10.77
C ALA A 105 -2.85 19.64 -9.67
N GLY A 106 -3.99 20.28 -9.98
CA GLY A 106 -5.15 20.33 -9.09
C GLY A 106 -5.74 18.94 -8.81
N LEU A 107 -5.89 18.11 -9.85
CA LEU A 107 -6.36 16.73 -9.72
C LEU A 107 -5.38 15.87 -8.91
N ILE A 108 -4.07 15.96 -9.19
CA ILE A 108 -3.04 15.23 -8.44
C ILE A 108 -3.01 15.67 -6.98
N SER A 109 -3.16 16.96 -6.71
CA SER A 109 -3.27 17.46 -5.33
C SER A 109 -4.46 16.86 -4.60
N ALA A 110 -5.64 16.85 -5.22
CA ALA A 110 -6.84 16.28 -4.62
C ALA A 110 -6.74 14.75 -4.46
N GLY A 111 -6.14 14.06 -5.42
CA GLY A 111 -5.88 12.63 -5.33
C GLY A 111 -4.92 12.28 -4.18
N ALA A 112 -3.85 13.06 -4.02
CA ALA A 112 -2.83 12.83 -2.99
C ALA A 112 -3.39 12.85 -1.56
N SER A 113 -4.42 13.68 -1.30
CA SER A 113 -5.06 13.72 0.03
C SER A 113 -5.96 12.51 0.34
N LEU A 114 -6.32 11.74 -0.70
CA LEU A 114 -7.15 10.54 -0.60
C LEU A 114 -6.33 9.24 -0.71
N MET A 115 -5.02 9.33 -0.92
CA MET A 115 -4.15 8.16 -1.03
C MET A 115 -4.01 7.43 0.30
N LEU A 116 -4.10 6.10 0.24
CA LEU A 116 -3.81 5.24 1.39
C LEU A 116 -2.37 5.41 1.85
N SER A 117 -2.19 5.34 3.17
CA SER A 117 -0.87 5.41 3.79
C SER A 117 -0.52 4.11 4.55
N ASP A 118 0.78 3.88 4.74
CA ASP A 118 1.31 2.76 5.53
C ASP A 118 0.74 2.64 6.96
N SER A 119 0.48 3.77 7.63
CA SER A 119 -0.10 3.80 8.98
C SER A 119 -1.57 3.36 9.02
N GLU A 120 -2.31 3.62 7.94
CA GLU A 120 -3.73 3.28 7.82
C GLU A 120 -3.89 1.81 7.44
N SER A 121 -3.01 1.29 6.59
CA SER A 121 -2.98 -0.14 6.29
C SER A 121 -2.65 -0.97 7.53
N ARG A 122 -1.68 -0.55 8.36
CA ARG A 122 -1.37 -1.23 9.63
C ARG A 122 -2.54 -1.26 10.62
N GLN A 123 -3.31 -0.18 10.72
CA GLN A 123 -4.51 -0.14 11.58
C GLN A 123 -5.60 -1.09 11.10
N GLY A 124 -5.83 -1.18 9.78
CA GLY A 124 -6.76 -2.15 9.20
C GLY A 124 -6.38 -3.60 9.50
N HIS A 125 -5.09 -3.92 9.49
CA HIS A 125 -4.59 -5.25 9.88
C HIS A 125 -4.68 -5.51 11.40
N ALA A 126 -4.60 -4.47 12.24
CA ALA A 126 -4.72 -4.60 13.70
C ALA A 126 -6.18 -4.82 14.17
N LEU A 127 -7.16 -4.43 13.36
CA LEU A 127 -8.60 -4.62 13.64
C LEU A 127 -9.14 -5.99 13.18
N LEU A 128 -8.35 -6.77 12.45
CA LEU A 128 -8.65 -8.18 12.25
C LEU A 128 -8.34 -8.92 13.57
N PRO A 129 -9.27 -9.71 14.14
CA PRO A 129 -9.00 -10.43 15.36
C PRO A 129 -7.79 -11.34 15.14
N ALA A 130 -6.75 -11.14 15.95
CA ALA A 130 -5.61 -12.03 16.06
C ALA A 130 -6.09 -13.38 16.61
N GLY A 131 -6.69 -14.19 15.74
CA GLY A 131 -7.59 -15.23 16.22
C GLY A 131 -7.86 -16.37 15.25
N LEU A 132 -6.95 -16.69 14.32
CA LEU A 132 -6.95 -17.98 13.62
C LEU A 132 -5.52 -18.44 13.29
N ASN A 133 -4.65 -18.51 14.30
CA ASN A 133 -3.53 -19.47 14.33
C ASN A 133 -2.86 -19.50 15.71
N ARG A 134 -3.64 -19.83 16.75
CA ARG A 134 -3.08 -20.48 17.94
C ARG A 134 -3.34 -21.97 17.78
N VAL A 135 -2.51 -22.64 17.00
CA VAL A 135 -2.37 -24.09 17.10
C VAL A 135 -1.99 -24.36 18.55
N VAL A 136 -2.94 -24.91 19.30
CA VAL A 136 -2.68 -25.51 20.61
C VAL A 136 -1.64 -26.59 20.38
N ALA A 137 -0.41 -26.29 20.78
CA ALA A 137 0.60 -27.28 21.08
C ALA A 137 0.99 -27.07 22.54
N SER A 138 0.29 -27.78 23.42
CA SER A 138 0.92 -28.38 24.59
C SER A 138 0.49 -29.84 24.58
N PRO A 139 1.43 -30.73 24.83
CA PRO A 139 1.60 -31.13 26.22
C PRO A 139 3.04 -30.92 26.70
N GLU A 140 3.17 -30.48 27.95
CA GLU A 140 4.34 -30.75 28.78
C GLU A 140 4.62 -32.27 28.77
N PRO A 141 5.89 -32.70 28.86
CA PRO A 141 6.31 -33.11 30.19
C PRO A 141 7.79 -32.88 30.52
N LEU A 142 8.00 -32.88 31.84
CA LEU A 142 9.13 -33.48 32.57
C LEU A 142 10.35 -32.57 32.82
N SER A 143 10.31 -31.99 34.02
CA SER A 143 11.46 -31.57 34.81
C SER A 143 12.60 -32.59 34.74
N THR A 144 13.79 -32.12 34.37
CA THR A 144 15.04 -32.71 34.85
C THR A 144 15.93 -31.59 35.32
N ASP A 145 16.25 -31.69 36.60
CA ASP A 145 17.16 -30.84 37.36
C ASP A 145 18.53 -30.70 36.68
N LEU A 146 19.05 -29.47 36.65
CA LEU A 146 20.48 -29.22 36.62
C LEU A 146 20.80 -28.27 37.78
N PRO A 147 21.74 -28.64 38.66
CA PRO A 147 21.99 -27.87 39.87
C PRO A 147 22.62 -26.53 39.54
N ALA A 148 22.09 -25.50 40.19
CA ALA A 148 22.73 -24.21 40.29
C ALA A 148 24.04 -24.36 41.06
N ASP A 149 25.10 -23.86 40.44
CA ASP A 149 26.31 -23.45 41.10
C ASP A 149 25.97 -22.54 42.29
N LEU A 150 26.04 -23.09 43.50
CA LEU A 150 26.15 -22.36 44.75
C LEU A 150 27.35 -22.92 45.52
N LEU A 151 28.54 -22.56 45.05
CA LEU A 151 29.72 -22.47 45.89
C LEU A 151 29.57 -21.22 46.76
N MET A 152 29.03 -21.39 47.97
CA MET A 152 29.47 -20.83 49.26
C MET A 152 28.80 -21.73 50.31
N ASP A 153 29.47 -22.31 51.30
CA ASP A 153 29.99 -21.57 52.45
C ASP A 153 30.67 -22.53 53.47
N GLU A 154 31.75 -22.02 54.06
CA GLU A 154 32.33 -22.24 55.40
C GLU A 154 32.70 -23.63 55.99
N GLY A 155 33.96 -23.69 56.44
CA GLY A 155 34.26 -24.10 57.81
C GLY A 155 35.43 -25.07 57.96
N ASP A 156 36.64 -24.57 58.25
CA ASP A 156 37.48 -25.24 59.25
C ASP A 156 38.37 -24.24 60.00
N THR A 157 38.36 -24.44 61.31
CA THR A 157 38.99 -23.67 62.38
C THR A 157 39.95 -24.60 63.12
N GLY A 158 41.17 -24.15 63.40
CA GLY A 158 42.10 -24.79 64.33
C GLY A 158 43.55 -24.51 63.93
N ASP A 159 44.27 -23.62 64.62
CA ASP A 159 45.05 -23.87 65.85
C ASP A 159 46.35 -24.65 65.58
N GLU A 160 47.46 -23.90 65.42
CA GLU A 160 48.75 -24.00 66.15
C GLU A 160 49.85 -23.11 65.54
#